data_AF-A0A1B6GQI5-F1
#
_entry.id   AF-A0A1B6GQI5-F1
#
_cell.length_a   1.000
_cell.length_b   1.000
_cell.length_c   1.000
_cell.angle_alpha   90.00
_cell.angle_beta   90.00
_cell.angle_gamma   90.00
#
_symmetry.space_group_name_H-M   'P 1'
#
loop_
_entity.id
_entity.type
_entity.pdbx_description
1 polymer ?
#
loop_
_entity_poly.entity_id
_entity_poly.type
_entity_poly.pdbx_seq_one_letter_code
_entity_poly.pdbx_strand_id
1 'polypeptide(L)'
;TYKLFLFHEMASEVESVDLKQSKSDRSNKDSDSNDEKQPEFDYRMFECNICLDIVKDPVVSYCGHLFCWPCLHQWLNTQKTQQICPVCKSGISEDKVVPMYGRFCENPVDPRAKKVPPRPTAQRS
;
A
#
# COMPACT_ATOMS: atom_id res chain seq x y z
N THR A 1 -1.25 -31.31 -32.24
CA THR A 1 -2.69 -31.36 -31.88
C THR A 1 -2.96 -31.30 -30.38
N TYR A 2 -1.98 -31.47 -29.50
CA TYR A 2 -2.16 -31.32 -28.03
C TYR A 2 -2.03 -29.87 -27.49
N LYS A 3 -1.80 -28.88 -28.35
CA LYS A 3 -1.54 -27.48 -27.93
C LYS A 3 -2.77 -26.56 -27.99
N LEU A 4 -3.92 -27.07 -28.44
CA LEU A 4 -5.21 -26.34 -28.49
C LEU A 4 -6.20 -26.79 -27.41
N PHE A 5 -5.93 -27.88 -26.68
CA PHE A 5 -6.81 -28.38 -25.61
C PHE A 5 -6.52 -27.77 -24.23
N LEU A 6 -5.34 -27.17 -24.01
CA LEU A 6 -4.94 -26.63 -22.70
C LEU A 6 -5.34 -25.16 -22.45
N PHE A 7 -6.01 -24.51 -23.41
CA PHE A 7 -6.39 -23.09 -23.28
C PHE A 7 -7.87 -22.87 -22.92
N HIS A 8 -8.67 -23.92 -22.71
CA HIS A 8 -10.10 -23.78 -22.36
C HIS A 8 -10.42 -24.06 -20.87
N GLU A 9 -9.48 -24.57 -20.07
CA GLU A 9 -9.76 -25.07 -18.71
C GLU A 9 -9.23 -24.17 -17.57
N MET A 10 -8.86 -22.92 -17.84
CA MET A 10 -8.38 -21.97 -16.81
C MET A 10 -9.35 -20.81 -16.58
N ALA A 11 -10.61 -20.95 -17.02
CA ALA A 11 -11.63 -19.90 -16.98
C ALA A 11 -12.86 -20.29 -16.15
N SER A 12 -12.68 -20.88 -14.97
CA SER A 12 -13.67 -20.76 -13.88
C SER A 12 -13.06 -21.28 -12.59
N GLU A 13 -13.01 -20.41 -11.58
CA GLU A 13 -13.01 -20.68 -10.13
C GLU A 13 -12.24 -19.56 -9.43
N VAL A 14 -12.86 -18.37 -9.43
CA VAL A 14 -12.63 -17.43 -8.33
C VAL A 14 -13.53 -17.90 -7.19
N GLU A 15 -13.05 -18.85 -6.41
CA GLU A 15 -13.69 -19.18 -5.13
C GLU A 15 -13.64 -17.94 -4.24
N SER A 16 -14.81 -17.59 -3.73
CA SER A 16 -15.05 -16.50 -2.79
C SER A 16 -14.23 -16.71 -1.51
N VAL A 17 -13.21 -15.87 -1.30
CA VAL A 17 -12.54 -15.80 0.00
C VAL A 17 -13.42 -15.05 0.99
N ASP A 18 -14.00 -15.79 1.93
CA ASP A 18 -14.77 -15.28 3.07
C ASP A 18 -13.93 -14.33 3.94
N LEU A 19 -14.21 -13.03 3.84
CA LEU A 19 -13.64 -12.01 4.71
C LEU A 19 -14.31 -12.09 6.10
N LYS A 20 -13.66 -12.78 7.05
CA LYS A 20 -14.09 -12.76 8.45
C LYS A 20 -13.90 -11.35 9.03
N GLN A 21 -15.01 -10.65 9.17
CA GLN A 21 -15.07 -9.31 9.74
C GLN A 21 -14.74 -9.32 11.24
N SER A 22 -13.61 -8.72 11.60
CA SER A 22 -13.30 -8.36 12.99
C SER A 22 -14.16 -7.17 13.40
N LYS A 23 -15.02 -7.38 14.40
CA LYS A 23 -15.83 -6.34 15.05
C LYS A 23 -14.94 -5.27 15.67
N SER A 24 -15.26 -4.00 15.41
CA SER A 24 -14.90 -2.91 16.30
C SER A 24 -16.11 -1.99 16.49
N ASP A 25 -16.52 -1.85 17.75
CA ASP A 25 -17.61 -1.00 18.21
C ASP A 25 -17.23 0.49 18.10
N ARG A 26 -18.14 1.35 17.62
CA ARG A 26 -18.85 2.36 18.47
C ARG A 26 -19.66 3.40 17.69
N SER A 27 -20.75 3.77 18.38
CA SER A 27 -21.57 4.99 18.37
C SER A 27 -22.62 5.20 17.27
N ASN A 28 -23.86 5.05 17.74
CA ASN A 28 -25.12 5.47 17.14
C ASN A 28 -25.20 7.00 16.98
N LYS A 29 -25.69 7.47 15.83
CA LYS A 29 -26.33 8.80 15.71
C LYS A 29 -27.26 8.82 14.50
N ASP A 30 -28.55 8.77 14.78
CA ASP A 30 -29.63 9.03 13.81
C ASP A 30 -29.58 10.50 13.36
N SER A 31 -29.78 10.76 12.07
CA SER A 31 -30.54 11.90 11.52
C SER A 31 -30.65 11.77 10.00
N ASP A 32 -31.90 11.75 9.54
CA ASP A 32 -32.41 11.63 8.19
C ASP A 32 -32.12 12.87 7.32
N SER A 33 -31.45 12.71 6.16
CA SER A 33 -31.71 13.50 4.94
C SER A 33 -31.04 12.87 3.70
N ASN A 34 -31.83 12.69 2.63
CA ASN A 34 -31.48 12.30 1.26
C ASN A 34 -30.00 12.39 0.85
N ASP A 35 -29.37 11.24 0.58
CA ASP A 35 -28.00 11.13 0.09
C ASP A 35 -27.95 10.27 -1.18
N GLU A 36 -27.74 10.90 -2.34
CA GLU A 36 -27.29 10.18 -3.54
C GLU A 36 -25.90 9.63 -3.23
N LYS A 37 -25.87 8.43 -2.66
CA LYS A 37 -24.65 7.77 -2.20
C LYS A 37 -23.71 7.58 -3.38
N GLN A 38 -22.79 8.52 -3.55
CA GLN A 38 -21.59 8.35 -4.38
C GLN A 38 -20.96 7.01 -3.98
N PRO A 39 -20.48 6.19 -4.93
CA PRO A 39 -19.82 4.95 -4.59
C PRO A 39 -18.66 5.29 -3.66
N GLU A 40 -18.80 4.88 -2.40
CA GLU A 40 -17.82 5.09 -1.33
C GLU A 40 -16.61 4.24 -1.71
N PHE A 41 -15.74 4.81 -2.56
CA PHE A 41 -14.54 4.14 -3.03
C PHE A 41 -13.71 3.85 -1.78
N ASP A 42 -13.44 2.57 -1.53
CA ASP A 42 -12.73 2.15 -0.33
C ASP A 42 -11.25 2.56 -0.45
N TYR A 43 -10.95 3.81 -0.06
CA TYR A 43 -9.60 4.37 -0.05
C TYR A 43 -8.64 3.58 0.86
N ARG A 44 -9.15 2.63 1.67
CA ARG A 44 -8.33 1.70 2.47
C ARG A 44 -7.43 0.80 1.62
N MET A 45 -7.72 0.65 0.32
CA MET A 45 -6.86 -0.07 -0.62
C MET A 45 -5.48 0.60 -0.82
N PHE A 46 -5.32 1.87 -0.45
CA PHE A 46 -4.08 2.63 -0.64
C PHE A 46 -3.50 3.15 0.69
N GLU A 47 -3.41 2.27 1.68
CA GLU A 47 -2.78 2.56 2.98
C GLU A 47 -1.31 2.11 3.04
N CYS A 48 -0.49 2.90 3.74
CA CYS A 48 0.93 2.64 3.91
C CYS A 48 1.16 1.61 5.03
N ASN A 49 1.91 0.54 4.75
CA ASN A 49 2.23 -0.51 5.72
C ASN A 49 3.17 -0.08 6.88
N ILE A 50 3.52 1.20 6.99
CA ILE A 50 4.34 1.76 8.08
C ILE A 50 3.56 2.78 8.91
N CYS A 51 2.90 3.75 8.27
CA CYS A 51 2.16 4.80 9.00
C CYS A 51 0.66 4.51 9.12
N LEU A 52 0.14 3.48 8.43
CA LEU A 52 -1.26 3.07 8.45
C LEU A 52 -2.23 4.21 8.11
N ASP A 53 -1.82 5.04 7.16
CA ASP A 53 -2.57 6.19 6.63
C ASP A 53 -2.47 6.16 5.10
N ILE A 54 -3.28 6.99 4.43
CA ILE A 54 -3.30 7.15 2.98
C ILE A 54 -1.88 7.39 2.47
N VAL A 55 -1.49 6.63 1.46
CA VAL A 55 -0.13 6.67 0.93
C VAL A 55 0.13 8.00 0.23
N LYS A 56 1.17 8.69 0.69
CA LYS A 56 1.74 9.89 0.06
C LYS A 56 3.03 9.50 -0.62
N ASP A 57 3.23 9.93 -1.87
CA ASP A 57 4.39 9.57 -2.66
C ASP A 57 4.56 8.03 -2.75
N PRO A 58 3.60 7.33 -3.41
CA PRO A 58 3.47 5.89 -3.32
C PRO A 58 4.63 5.16 -3.98
N VAL A 59 5.16 4.19 -3.23
CA VAL A 59 6.19 3.28 -3.71
C VAL A 59 5.85 1.84 -3.36
N VAL A 60 6.13 0.93 -4.29
CA VAL A 60 5.92 -0.50 -4.12
C VAL A 60 7.27 -1.20 -4.16
N SER A 61 7.51 -2.01 -3.13
CA SER A 61 8.68 -2.90 -3.10
C SER A 61 8.53 -4.03 -4.12
N TYR A 62 9.63 -4.64 -4.57
CA TYR A 62 9.56 -5.79 -5.49
C TYR A 62 8.82 -7.01 -4.91
N CYS A 63 8.67 -7.09 -3.59
CA CYS A 63 7.83 -8.09 -2.93
C CYS A 63 6.33 -7.70 -2.84
N GLY A 64 5.92 -6.61 -3.48
CA GLY A 64 4.51 -6.21 -3.64
C GLY A 64 3.92 -5.33 -2.53
N HIS A 65 4.68 -4.99 -1.48
CA HIS A 65 4.15 -4.17 -0.37
C HIS A 65 4.25 -2.68 -0.66
N LEU A 66 3.20 -1.94 -0.30
CA LEU A 66 2.98 -0.51 -0.55
C LEU A 66 3.35 0.37 0.65
N PHE A 67 4.05 1.46 0.39
CA PHE A 67 4.51 2.41 1.41
C PHE A 67 4.49 3.86 0.88
N CYS A 68 4.50 4.82 1.81
CA CYS A 68 4.95 6.18 1.50
C CYS A 68 6.47 6.16 1.30
N TRP A 69 6.98 6.85 0.27
CA TRP A 69 8.43 7.05 0.10
C TRP A 69 9.14 7.52 1.39
N PRO A 70 8.70 8.58 2.09
CA PRO A 70 9.39 9.02 3.31
C PRO A 70 9.43 7.95 4.41
N CYS A 71 8.37 7.14 4.55
CA CYS A 71 8.31 6.07 5.53
C CYS A 71 9.32 4.96 5.21
N LEU A 72 9.35 4.51 3.95
CA LEU A 72 10.26 3.45 3.53
C LEU A 72 11.71 3.93 3.55
N HIS A 73 12.00 5.11 3.03
CA HIS A 73 13.35 5.70 3.04
C HIS A 73 13.90 5.82 4.46
N GLN A 74 13.07 6.24 5.43
CA GLN A 74 13.48 6.29 6.83
C GLN A 74 13.75 4.90 7.43
N TRP A 75 12.95 3.89 7.06
CA TRP A 75 13.17 2.50 7.46
C TRP A 75 14.53 1.98 6.98
N LEU A 76 14.82 2.17 5.68
CA LEU A 76 16.09 1.76 5.06
C LEU A 76 17.29 2.48 5.69
N ASN A 77 17.15 3.77 6.00
CA ASN A 77 18.21 4.55 6.66
C ASN A 77 18.47 4.15 8.11
N THR A 78 17.44 3.66 8.82
CA THR A 78 17.57 3.20 10.21
C THR A 78 18.23 1.82 10.28
N GLN A 79 17.99 0.94 9.30
CA GLN A 79 18.45 -0.46 9.29
C GLN A 79 19.52 -0.73 8.23
N LYS A 80 20.62 0.05 8.24
CA LYS A 80 21.68 -0.03 7.21
C LYS A 80 22.25 -1.44 6.98
N THR A 81 22.28 -2.28 8.02
CA THR A 81 22.80 -3.66 7.95
C THR A 81 21.73 -4.70 7.61
N GLN A 82 20.45 -4.37 7.72
CA GLN A 82 19.32 -5.28 7.53
C GLN A 82 18.26 -4.62 6.65
N GLN A 83 18.51 -4.64 5.34
CA GLN A 83 17.58 -4.08 4.37
C GLN A 83 16.49 -5.11 4.04
N ILE A 84 15.51 -5.22 4.94
CA ILE A 84 14.38 -6.16 4.84
C ILE A 84 13.03 -5.43 4.79
N CYS A 85 12.08 -6.00 4.07
CA CYS A 85 10.71 -5.51 4.00
C CYS A 85 10.06 -5.55 5.41
N PRO A 86 9.43 -4.45 5.87
CA PRO A 86 8.73 -4.43 7.16
C PRO A 86 7.66 -5.51 7.30
N VAL A 87 7.02 -5.88 6.19
CA VAL A 87 5.89 -6.82 6.15
C VAL A 87 6.36 -8.26 6.03
N CYS A 88 6.93 -8.65 4.89
CA CYS A 88 7.26 -10.06 4.58
C CYS A 88 8.72 -10.46 4.81
N LYS A 89 9.57 -9.53 5.28
CA LYS A 89 11.01 -9.75 5.55
C LYS A 89 11.88 -10.09 4.32
N SER A 90 11.33 -10.06 3.11
CA SER A 90 12.12 -10.16 1.87
C SER A 90 13.16 -9.05 1.78
N GLY A 91 14.30 -9.32 1.13
CA GLY A 91 15.33 -8.32 0.89
C GLY A 91 14.80 -7.14 0.06
N ILE A 92 15.09 -5.92 0.50
CA ILE A 92 14.69 -4.66 -0.15
C ILE A 92 15.89 -3.72 -0.19
N SER A 93 15.83 -2.70 -1.03
CA SER A 93 16.82 -1.61 -1.11
C SER A 93 16.22 -0.49 -1.96
N GLU A 94 16.80 0.70 -1.96
CA GLU A 94 16.22 1.86 -2.69
C GLU A 94 16.06 1.63 -4.20
N ASP A 95 16.93 0.81 -4.80
CA ASP A 95 16.87 0.37 -6.19
C ASP A 95 15.79 -0.69 -6.46
N LYS A 96 15.35 -1.42 -5.43
CA LYS A 96 14.31 -2.47 -5.51
C LYS A 96 12.91 -1.96 -5.14
N VAL A 97 12.67 -0.69 -5.44
CA VAL A 97 11.45 0.03 -5.14
C VAL A 97 10.99 0.76 -6.39
N VAL A 98 9.73 0.58 -6.75
CA VAL A 98 9.09 1.16 -7.93
C VAL A 98 8.11 2.24 -7.48
N PRO A 99 8.29 3.51 -7.89
CA PRO A 99 7.27 4.54 -7.71
C PRO A 99 6.00 4.21 -8.49
N MET A 100 4.84 4.47 -7.88
CA MET A 100 3.54 4.32 -8.53
C MET A 100 3.06 5.67 -9.03
N TYR A 101 2.88 5.81 -10.35
CA TYR A 101 2.34 7.03 -10.96
C TYR A 101 0.87 6.80 -11.36
N GLY A 102 -0.02 7.69 -10.94
CA GLY A 102 -1.43 7.66 -11.35
C GLY A 102 -1.63 8.21 -12.78
N ARG A 103 -2.79 7.92 -13.39
CA ARG A 103 -3.14 8.51 -14.71
C ARG A 103 -3.39 10.02 -14.68
N PHE A 104 -3.62 10.59 -13.50
CA PHE A 104 -4.08 11.97 -13.33
C PHE A 104 -3.02 12.93 -12.77
N CYS A 105 -1.75 12.52 -12.62
CA CYS A 105 -0.69 13.45 -12.23
C CYS A 105 -0.11 14.16 -13.45
N GLU A 106 -0.42 15.45 -13.60
CA GLU A 106 0.29 16.34 -14.52
C GLU A 106 1.74 16.51 -14.01
N ASN A 107 2.71 16.09 -14.82
CA ASN A 107 4.15 16.11 -14.50
C ASN A 107 4.55 15.22 -13.31
N PRO A 108 4.54 13.88 -13.48
CA PRO A 108 4.97 12.96 -12.43
C PRO A 108 6.45 13.15 -12.09
N VAL A 109 6.74 13.55 -10.85
CA VAL A 109 8.09 13.61 -10.30
C VAL A 109 8.36 12.32 -9.54
N ASP A 110 9.55 11.73 -9.72
CA ASP A 110 9.98 10.59 -8.92
C ASP A 110 10.00 10.99 -7.43
N PRO A 111 9.20 10.35 -6.56
CA PRO A 111 9.18 10.68 -5.14
C PRO A 111 10.54 10.51 -4.47
N ARG A 112 11.41 9.65 -5.03
CA ARG A 112 12.77 9.39 -4.55
C ARG A 112 13.71 10.56 -4.74
N ALA A 113 13.40 11.49 -5.65
CA ALA A 113 14.18 12.70 -5.85
C ALA A 113 13.99 13.73 -4.73
N LYS A 114 12.95 13.58 -3.89
CA LYS A 114 12.66 14.51 -2.79
C LYS A 114 13.60 14.26 -1.61
N LYS A 115 14.17 15.32 -1.05
CA LYS A 115 14.93 15.24 0.22
C LYS A 115 13.96 14.93 1.37
N VAL A 116 14.09 13.76 1.97
CA VAL A 116 13.30 13.35 3.14
C VAL A 116 13.99 13.86 4.41
N PRO A 117 13.31 14.61 5.30
CA PRO A 117 13.90 15.05 6.55
C PRO A 117 14.23 13.85 7.47
N PRO A 118 15.28 13.94 8.30
CA PRO A 118 15.64 12.85 9.20
C PRO A 118 14.55 12.64 10.26
N ARG A 119 14.42 11.38 10.73
CA ARG A 119 13.53 11.05 11.85
C ARG A 119 13.95 11.87 13.08
N PRO A 120 13.02 12.57 13.75
CA PRO A 120 13.32 13.17 15.04
C PRO A 120 13.69 12.10 16.06
N THR A 121 14.71 12.39 16.89
CA THR A 121 15.16 11.48 17.94
C THR A 121 14.09 11.40 19.03
N ALA A 122 13.61 10.19 19.34
CA ALA A 122 12.72 9.99 20.47
C ALA A 122 13.49 10.24 21.78
N GLN A 123 13.15 11.31 22.49
CA GLN A 123 13.62 11.52 23.86
C GLN A 123 12.71 10.75 24.81
N ARG A 124 13.28 9.81 25.56
CA ARG A 124 12.61 9.19 26.70
C ARG A 124 12.95 9.99 27.95
N SER A 125 11.94 10.54 28.61
CA SER A 125 12.01 11.10 29.96
C SER A 125 12.03 10.00 31.01
#